data_AF-W7DQX3-F1
#
_entry.id   AF-W7DQX3-F1
#
_cell.length_a   1.000
_cell.length_b   1.000
_cell.length_c   1.000
_cell.angle_alpha   90.00
_cell.angle_beta   90.00
_cell.angle_gamma   90.00
#
_symmetry.space_group_name_H-M   'P 1'
#
loop_
_entity.id
_entity.type
_entity.pdbx_description
1 polymer ?
#
loop_
_entity_poly.entity_id
_entity_poly.type
_entity_poly.pdbx_seq_one_letter_code
_entity_poly.pdbx_strand_id
1 'polypeptide(L)'
;MSATEQDKKERFQLLLEQVGLSDVTAYADYTNGTQIEKLIADKASKTWQFHLKTSQIFPQAFYQMLDTGMKRAFSEIAQTELKITATDARLDETLIQDYWNMIVEPIFKTSPMIGQVLMEQKPTLKEPHFLEIAVHNEMEQTKIAQSYGNQILDAYRDAGFPRLAFRMNILAQEETEAYKAFAKAKEEEDAMKAQEAVLVMQKRQESASNDVQAAALTGPFQIGYKIKDDEEVKRLGDIYDEERRITIQGYIFATEIRELRSGRSLLQFKITDYTSSMIIKMFSRDNDDAAMFQNLKKGMWVKVRGSVQNDTFVRDLIMMAQDINEIAPKVRQDKAEEKRVELHLHSNMSQMDATNSISDLAKQAADWGHKAIALTDHAGAQSFPEAYAAGKKNGIKMIYGIEAT
;
A
#
# COMPACT_ATOMS: atom_id res chain seq x y z
N MET A 1 -15.92 -15.39 -38.55
CA MET A 1 -14.99 -14.60 -39.38
C MET A 1 -13.95 -14.02 -38.44
N SER A 2 -12.65 -14.18 -38.71
CA SER A 2 -11.60 -13.54 -37.91
C SER A 2 -11.70 -12.01 -38.07
N ALA A 3 -11.55 -11.26 -36.98
CA ALA A 3 -11.49 -9.80 -37.02
C ALA A 3 -10.41 -9.34 -38.00
N THR A 4 -10.67 -8.26 -38.76
CA THR A 4 -9.66 -7.67 -39.64
C THR A 4 -8.56 -7.00 -38.81
N GLU A 5 -7.37 -6.79 -39.38
CA GLU A 5 -6.26 -6.11 -38.68
C GLU A 5 -6.65 -4.69 -38.23
N GLN A 6 -7.51 -4.01 -39.00
CA GLN A 6 -8.04 -2.70 -38.63
C GLN A 6 -8.95 -2.79 -37.40
N ASP A 7 -9.85 -3.76 -37.35
CA ASP A 7 -10.72 -3.99 -36.18
C ASP A 7 -9.90 -4.28 -34.90
N LYS A 8 -8.78 -5.01 -35.03
CA LYS A 8 -7.91 -5.32 -33.88
C LYS A 8 -7.19 -4.09 -33.33
N LYS A 9 -6.81 -3.14 -34.19
CA LYS A 9 -6.23 -1.84 -33.79
C LYS A 9 -7.28 -0.97 -33.12
N GLU A 10 -8.47 -0.87 -33.70
CA GLU A 10 -9.57 -0.08 -33.14
C GLU A 10 -9.98 -0.58 -31.76
N ARG A 11 -10.04 -1.90 -31.56
CA ARG A 11 -10.28 -2.50 -30.23
C ARG A 11 -9.20 -2.16 -29.21
N PHE A 12 -7.95 -2.04 -29.62
CA PHE A 12 -6.89 -1.61 -28.71
C PHE A 12 -7.04 -0.13 -28.32
N GLN A 13 -7.44 0.74 -29.25
CA GLN A 13 -7.71 2.15 -28.93
C GLN A 13 -8.89 2.31 -27.97
N LEU A 14 -9.97 1.55 -28.18
CA LEU A 14 -11.09 1.48 -27.23
C LEU A 14 -10.66 0.96 -25.86
N LEU A 15 -9.75 -0.02 -25.81
CA LEU A 15 -9.19 -0.50 -24.56
C LEU A 15 -8.44 0.61 -23.82
N LEU A 16 -7.60 1.39 -24.53
CA LEU A 16 -6.88 2.52 -23.96
C LEU A 16 -7.82 3.58 -23.39
N GLU A 17 -8.92 3.89 -24.09
CA GLU A 17 -9.97 4.78 -23.58
C GLU A 17 -10.59 4.23 -22.29
N GLN A 18 -10.96 2.95 -22.28
CA GLN A 18 -11.58 2.29 -21.13
C GLN A 18 -10.68 2.25 -19.89
N VAL A 19 -9.36 2.10 -20.07
CA VAL A 19 -8.41 2.11 -18.96
C VAL A 19 -7.98 3.52 -18.54
N GLY A 20 -8.39 4.56 -19.29
CA GLY A 20 -8.09 5.96 -19.02
C GLY A 20 -6.69 6.40 -19.50
N LEU A 21 -6.21 5.84 -20.61
CA LEU A 21 -4.89 6.10 -21.20
C LEU A 21 -4.94 6.73 -22.60
N SER A 22 -6.12 7.08 -23.11
CA SER A 22 -6.30 7.67 -24.45
C SER A 22 -5.55 8.99 -24.65
N ASP A 23 -5.42 9.79 -23.60
CA ASP A 23 -4.78 11.12 -23.67
C ASP A 23 -3.25 11.08 -23.49
N VAL A 24 -2.68 9.89 -23.21
CA VAL A 24 -1.24 9.73 -22.96
C VAL A 24 -0.48 9.60 -24.27
N THR A 25 -0.22 10.74 -24.91
CA THR A 25 0.45 10.81 -26.21
C THR A 25 1.97 10.54 -26.17
N ALA A 26 2.58 10.57 -24.99
CA ALA A 26 4.01 10.32 -24.79
C ALA A 26 4.47 8.92 -25.25
N TYR A 27 3.54 7.96 -25.41
CA TYR A 27 3.83 6.59 -25.84
C TYR A 27 3.22 6.24 -27.21
N ALA A 28 2.86 7.24 -28.02
CA ALA A 28 2.22 7.06 -29.33
C ALA A 28 3.02 6.13 -30.27
N ASP A 29 4.35 6.18 -30.21
CA ASP A 29 5.23 5.32 -31.01
C ASP A 29 5.07 3.82 -30.70
N TYR A 30 4.61 3.50 -29.49
CA TYR A 30 4.32 2.13 -29.04
C TYR A 30 2.85 1.75 -29.26
N THR A 31 1.92 2.71 -29.15
CA THR A 31 0.46 2.42 -29.17
C THR A 31 -0.16 2.48 -30.56
N ASN A 32 0.33 3.31 -31.49
CA ASN A 32 -0.29 3.53 -32.82
C ASN A 32 -0.34 2.27 -33.70
N GLY A 33 0.58 1.32 -33.48
CA GLY A 33 0.64 0.04 -34.20
C GLY A 33 0.08 -1.15 -33.43
N THR A 34 -0.26 -0.97 -32.14
CA THR A 34 -0.59 -2.08 -31.25
C THR A 34 -1.99 -2.61 -31.51
N GLN A 35 -2.13 -3.93 -31.39
CA GLN A 35 -3.35 -4.67 -31.70
C GLN A 35 -3.70 -5.65 -30.60
N ILE A 36 -5.00 -5.87 -30.39
CA ILE A 36 -5.48 -7.03 -29.62
C ILE A 36 -5.60 -8.22 -30.58
N GLU A 37 -4.64 -9.14 -30.54
CA GLU A 37 -4.66 -10.35 -31.37
C GLU A 37 -5.76 -11.32 -30.93
N LYS A 38 -5.89 -11.52 -29.62
CA LYS A 38 -6.96 -12.32 -29.03
C LYS A 38 -7.19 -11.94 -27.57
N LEU A 39 -8.41 -12.20 -27.11
CA LEU A 39 -8.81 -12.16 -25.71
C LEU A 39 -9.21 -13.58 -25.31
N ILE A 40 -8.56 -14.14 -24.30
CA ILE A 40 -8.91 -15.44 -23.72
C ILE A 40 -9.57 -15.18 -22.38
N ALA A 41 -10.86 -15.50 -22.27
CA ALA A 41 -11.59 -15.44 -21.01
C ALA A 41 -11.65 -16.85 -20.40
N ASP A 42 -10.86 -17.09 -19.36
CA ASP A 42 -10.97 -18.30 -18.56
C ASP A 42 -12.08 -18.12 -17.52
N LYS A 43 -13.17 -18.86 -17.71
CA LYS A 43 -14.34 -18.82 -16.83
C LYS A 43 -14.07 -19.46 -15.47
N ALA A 44 -13.18 -20.43 -15.39
CA ALA A 44 -12.91 -21.15 -14.15
C ALA A 44 -12.08 -20.30 -13.17
N SER A 45 -11.05 -19.63 -13.68
CA SER A 45 -10.19 -18.72 -12.88
C SER A 45 -10.72 -17.28 -12.82
N LYS A 46 -11.77 -16.94 -13.57
CA LYS A 46 -12.25 -15.56 -13.78
C LYS A 46 -11.13 -14.62 -14.25
N THR A 47 -10.28 -15.12 -15.13
CA THR A 47 -9.12 -14.38 -15.65
C THR A 47 -9.28 -14.11 -17.14
N TRP A 48 -9.05 -12.86 -17.53
CA TRP A 48 -9.03 -12.40 -18.90
C TRP A 48 -7.59 -12.12 -19.34
N GLN A 49 -7.10 -12.92 -20.29
CA GLN A 49 -5.78 -12.76 -20.86
C GLN A 49 -5.88 -11.98 -22.18
N PHE A 50 -5.32 -10.77 -22.17
CA PHE A 50 -5.25 -9.90 -23.33
C PHE A 50 -3.93 -10.16 -24.06
N HIS A 51 -4.03 -10.76 -25.24
CA HIS A 51 -2.87 -10.97 -26.10
C HIS A 51 -2.68 -9.79 -27.02
N LEU A 52 -1.63 -9.01 -26.76
CA LEU A 52 -1.31 -7.80 -27.50
C LEU A 52 -0.16 -8.05 -28.46
N LYS A 53 -0.25 -7.51 -29.66
CA LYS A 53 0.86 -7.44 -30.61
C LYS A 53 1.28 -6.00 -30.81
N THR A 54 2.55 -5.73 -30.59
CA THR A 54 3.15 -4.39 -30.65
C THR A 54 4.37 -4.41 -31.56
N SER A 55 4.76 -3.23 -32.06
CA SER A 55 6.00 -3.09 -32.82
C SER A 55 7.23 -3.31 -31.96
N GLN A 56 7.26 -2.78 -30.74
CA GLN A 56 8.40 -2.82 -29.81
C GLN A 56 7.93 -3.16 -28.39
N ILE A 57 8.86 -3.63 -27.56
CA ILE A 57 8.62 -3.84 -26.13
C ILE A 57 8.24 -2.49 -25.50
N PHE A 58 7.20 -2.48 -24.67
CA PHE A 58 6.74 -1.25 -24.03
C PHE A 58 7.76 -0.75 -23.01
N PRO A 59 7.95 0.58 -22.85
CA PRO A 59 8.64 1.13 -21.70
C PRO A 59 7.96 0.68 -20.41
N GLN A 60 8.74 0.43 -19.35
CA GLN A 60 8.22 -0.11 -18.10
C GLN A 60 7.09 0.76 -17.51
N ALA A 61 7.26 2.08 -17.54
CA ALA A 61 6.27 3.02 -17.04
C ALA A 61 4.92 2.86 -17.76
N PHE A 62 4.93 2.72 -19.10
CA PHE A 62 3.70 2.53 -19.86
C PHE A 62 3.08 1.16 -19.59
N TYR A 63 3.87 0.09 -19.53
CA TYR A 63 3.36 -1.23 -19.18
C TYR A 63 2.68 -1.23 -17.80
N GLN A 64 3.30 -0.59 -16.80
CA GLN A 64 2.74 -0.51 -15.46
C GLN A 64 1.45 0.31 -15.41
N MET A 65 1.39 1.44 -16.14
CA MET A 65 0.18 2.24 -16.29
C MET A 65 -0.94 1.43 -16.94
N LEU A 66 -0.63 0.69 -18.01
CA LEU A 66 -1.58 -0.18 -18.70
C LEU A 66 -2.07 -1.29 -17.78
N ASP A 67 -1.18 -2.07 -17.16
CA ASP A 67 -1.53 -3.16 -16.25
C ASP A 67 -2.39 -2.69 -15.06
N THR A 68 -2.02 -1.56 -14.44
CA THR A 68 -2.79 -0.95 -13.35
C THR A 68 -4.16 -0.49 -13.83
N GLY A 69 -4.22 0.16 -15.00
CA GLY A 69 -5.45 0.63 -15.62
C GLY A 69 -6.39 -0.53 -15.96
N MET A 70 -5.86 -1.64 -16.48
CA MET A 70 -6.59 -2.87 -16.77
C MET A 70 -7.17 -3.48 -15.48
N LYS A 71 -6.34 -3.68 -14.45
CA LYS A 71 -6.78 -4.23 -13.17
C LYS A 71 -7.88 -3.39 -12.54
N ARG A 72 -7.79 -2.06 -12.65
CA ARG A 72 -8.84 -1.14 -12.17
C ARG A 72 -10.11 -1.25 -13.01
N ALA A 73 -10.01 -1.10 -14.32
CA ALA A 73 -11.17 -1.03 -15.23
C ALA A 73 -11.98 -2.33 -15.30
N PHE A 74 -11.35 -3.47 -15.07
CA PHE A 74 -11.98 -4.78 -15.16
C PHE A 74 -12.17 -5.48 -13.80
N SER A 75 -11.80 -4.83 -12.69
CA SER A 75 -11.82 -5.39 -11.33
C SER A 75 -13.15 -6.05 -10.93
N GLU A 76 -14.29 -5.50 -11.38
CA GLU A 76 -15.62 -6.04 -11.08
C GLU A 76 -15.97 -7.32 -11.84
N ILE A 77 -15.29 -7.60 -12.96
CA ILE A 77 -15.69 -8.68 -13.89
C ILE A 77 -14.65 -9.78 -14.05
N ALA A 78 -13.35 -9.46 -13.99
CA ALA A 78 -12.28 -10.42 -14.16
C ALA A 78 -10.93 -9.88 -13.68
N GLN A 79 -10.05 -10.78 -13.24
CA GLN A 79 -8.62 -10.48 -13.17
C GLN A 79 -8.06 -10.35 -14.58
N THR A 80 -7.13 -9.44 -14.80
CA THR A 80 -6.55 -9.20 -16.12
C THR A 80 -5.09 -9.58 -16.16
N GLU A 81 -4.68 -10.26 -17.24
CA GLU A 81 -3.29 -10.53 -17.56
C GLU A 81 -2.96 -10.01 -18.95
N LEU A 82 -1.78 -9.41 -19.09
CA LEU A 82 -1.23 -8.98 -20.37
C LEU A 82 -0.27 -10.05 -20.90
N LYS A 83 -0.42 -10.43 -22.17
CA LYS A 83 0.50 -11.30 -22.90
C LYS A 83 0.94 -10.58 -24.17
N ILE A 84 2.10 -9.96 -24.14
CA ILE A 84 2.60 -9.09 -25.19
C ILE A 84 3.50 -9.87 -26.14
N THR A 85 3.38 -9.58 -27.44
CA THR A 85 4.29 -10.06 -28.47
C THR A 85 4.82 -8.86 -29.24
N ALA A 86 6.10 -8.55 -29.07
CA ALA A 86 6.78 -7.50 -29.83
C ALA A 86 7.35 -8.07 -31.13
N THR A 87 7.11 -7.40 -32.26
CA THR A 87 7.69 -7.83 -33.55
C THR A 87 9.17 -7.49 -33.67
N ASP A 88 9.58 -6.37 -33.09
CA ASP A 88 10.97 -5.92 -32.97
C ASP A 88 11.35 -5.94 -31.48
N ALA A 89 11.75 -7.12 -31.02
CA ALA A 89 12.07 -7.40 -29.63
C ALA A 89 13.58 -7.21 -29.34
N ARG A 90 14.13 -6.06 -29.79
CA ARG A 90 15.52 -5.70 -29.50
C ARG A 90 15.74 -5.64 -27.99
N LEU A 91 16.75 -6.37 -27.53
CA LEU A 91 17.12 -6.36 -26.12
C LEU A 91 17.95 -5.12 -25.79
N ASP A 92 17.52 -4.41 -24.75
CA ASP A 92 18.24 -3.32 -24.11
C ASP A 92 18.39 -3.68 -22.62
N GLU A 93 19.62 -3.64 -22.10
CA GLU A 93 19.91 -3.91 -20.70
C GLU A 93 19.17 -2.92 -19.78
N THR A 94 19.05 -1.66 -20.19
CA THR A 94 18.33 -0.62 -19.43
C THR A 94 16.87 -1.00 -19.26
N LEU A 95 16.23 -1.41 -20.36
CA LEU A 95 14.83 -1.82 -20.35
C LEU A 95 14.61 -3.06 -19.48
N ILE A 96 15.53 -4.02 -19.50
CA ILE A 96 15.50 -5.18 -18.58
C ILE A 96 15.57 -4.71 -17.12
N GLN A 97 16.51 -3.82 -16.80
CA GLN A 97 16.68 -3.31 -15.44
C GLN A 97 15.47 -2.52 -14.96
N ASP A 98 14.84 -1.73 -15.83
CA ASP A 98 13.61 -0.99 -15.50
C ASP A 98 12.47 -1.93 -15.08
N TYR A 99 12.30 -3.06 -15.80
CA TYR A 99 11.27 -4.06 -15.50
C TYR A 99 11.58 -4.92 -14.27
N TRP A 100 12.85 -5.01 -13.85
CA TRP A 100 13.31 -6.01 -12.89
C TRP A 100 12.54 -6.00 -11.57
N ASN A 101 12.47 -4.84 -10.90
CA ASN A 101 11.84 -4.73 -9.60
C ASN A 101 10.34 -5.07 -9.66
N MET A 102 9.66 -4.66 -10.74
CA MET A 102 8.26 -5.01 -10.96
C MET A 102 8.06 -6.53 -11.12
N ILE A 103 8.99 -7.21 -11.80
CA ILE A 103 8.93 -8.66 -12.02
C ILE A 103 9.20 -9.45 -10.73
N VAL A 104 10.11 -8.99 -9.87
CA VAL A 104 10.48 -9.72 -8.65
C VAL A 104 9.65 -9.34 -7.41
N GLU A 105 8.86 -8.26 -7.48
CA GLU A 105 7.94 -7.85 -6.39
C GLU A 105 6.99 -8.95 -5.90
N PRO A 106 6.34 -9.75 -6.78
CA PRO A 106 5.49 -10.84 -6.32
C PRO A 106 6.27 -11.93 -5.55
N ILE A 107 7.55 -12.13 -5.87
CA ILE A 107 8.41 -13.10 -5.19
C ILE A 107 8.73 -12.60 -3.78
N PHE A 108 8.97 -11.30 -3.60
CA PHE A 108 9.17 -10.69 -2.28
C PHE A 108 7.97 -10.91 -1.34
N LYS A 109 6.75 -10.82 -1.86
CA LYS A 109 5.52 -11.06 -1.07
C LYS A 109 5.39 -12.52 -0.62
N THR A 110 5.90 -13.47 -1.41
CA THR A 110 5.79 -14.92 -1.14
C THR A 110 6.97 -15.45 -0.32
N SER A 111 8.16 -14.89 -0.52
CA SER A 111 9.40 -15.32 0.09
C SER A 111 10.30 -14.12 0.36
N PRO A 112 10.12 -13.42 1.50
CA PRO A 112 10.79 -12.15 1.80
C PRO A 112 12.32 -12.22 1.67
N MET A 113 12.96 -13.28 2.16
CA MET A 113 14.42 -13.46 2.09
C MET A 113 14.92 -13.47 0.64
N ILE A 114 14.39 -14.36 -0.20
CA ILE A 114 14.81 -14.46 -1.61
C ILE A 114 14.41 -13.22 -2.41
N GLY A 115 13.21 -12.68 -2.17
CA GLY A 115 12.78 -11.48 -2.84
C GLY A 115 13.63 -10.27 -2.48
N GLN A 116 14.13 -10.17 -1.24
CA GLN A 116 15.04 -9.09 -0.85
C GLN A 116 16.35 -9.20 -1.63
N VAL A 117 16.93 -10.40 -1.71
CA VAL A 117 18.12 -10.65 -2.52
C VAL A 117 17.88 -10.19 -3.95
N LEU A 118 16.76 -10.58 -4.57
CA LEU A 118 16.41 -10.19 -5.95
C LEU A 118 16.20 -8.68 -6.10
N MET A 119 15.52 -8.01 -5.17
CA MET A 119 15.26 -6.56 -5.20
C MET A 119 16.53 -5.71 -5.09
N GLU A 120 17.56 -6.23 -4.43
CA GLU A 120 18.86 -5.57 -4.32
C GLU A 120 19.72 -5.77 -5.60
N GLN A 121 19.37 -6.71 -6.47
CA GLN A 121 20.09 -6.97 -7.71
C GLN A 121 19.78 -5.94 -8.80
N LYS A 122 20.78 -5.65 -9.62
CA LYS A 122 20.62 -5.05 -10.94
C LYS A 122 21.04 -6.08 -11.98
N PRO A 123 20.10 -6.73 -12.68
CA PRO A 123 20.45 -7.76 -13.63
C PRO A 123 21.25 -7.16 -14.80
N THR A 124 22.24 -7.90 -15.26
CA THR A 124 23.00 -7.55 -16.46
C THR A 124 22.62 -8.47 -17.60
N LEU A 125 22.65 -7.94 -18.83
CA LEU A 125 22.39 -8.73 -20.03
C LEU A 125 23.71 -9.16 -20.64
N LYS A 126 23.94 -10.47 -20.71
CA LYS A 126 25.09 -11.05 -21.41
C LYS A 126 24.67 -11.71 -22.70
N GLU A 127 25.49 -11.55 -23.73
CA GLU A 127 25.22 -12.15 -25.02
C GLU A 127 25.21 -13.69 -24.93
N PRO A 128 24.34 -14.38 -25.71
CA PRO A 128 23.36 -13.77 -26.61
C PRO A 128 22.08 -13.28 -25.93
N HIS A 129 21.56 -13.92 -24.86
CA HIS A 129 20.30 -13.56 -24.18
C HIS A 129 20.28 -14.02 -22.69
N PHE A 130 21.40 -13.90 -21.99
CA PHE A 130 21.51 -14.32 -20.58
C PHE A 130 21.21 -13.15 -19.63
N LEU A 131 20.20 -13.33 -18.79
CA LEU A 131 19.91 -12.47 -17.66
C LEU A 131 20.75 -12.93 -16.47
N GLU A 132 21.74 -12.14 -16.07
CA GLU A 132 22.73 -12.50 -15.06
C GLU A 132 22.56 -11.69 -13.77
N ILE A 133 22.49 -12.39 -12.64
CA ILE A 133 22.47 -11.80 -11.30
C ILE A 133 23.54 -12.43 -10.41
N ALA A 134 23.87 -11.75 -9.32
CA ALA A 134 24.77 -12.25 -8.29
C ALA A 134 23.97 -12.79 -7.09
N VAL A 135 24.48 -13.85 -6.48
CA VAL A 135 23.91 -14.47 -5.27
C VAL A 135 25.03 -14.78 -4.27
N HIS A 136 24.70 -14.90 -2.98
CA HIS A 136 25.72 -14.99 -1.94
C HIS A 136 26.17 -16.42 -1.64
N ASN A 137 25.34 -17.41 -1.98
CA ASN A 137 25.61 -18.81 -1.67
C ASN A 137 24.84 -19.77 -2.60
N GLU A 138 25.23 -21.04 -2.58
CA GLU A 138 24.62 -22.10 -3.39
C GLU A 138 23.14 -22.35 -3.03
N MET A 139 22.73 -22.08 -1.79
CA MET A 139 21.33 -22.27 -1.37
C MET A 139 20.40 -21.26 -2.05
N GLU A 140 20.78 -19.98 -2.07
CA GLU A 140 20.08 -18.92 -2.80
C GLU A 140 20.01 -19.26 -4.29
N GLN A 141 21.14 -19.63 -4.89
CA GLN A 141 21.23 -20.02 -6.29
C GLN A 141 20.24 -21.15 -6.61
N THR A 142 20.24 -22.21 -5.80
CA THR A 142 19.38 -23.38 -5.98
C THR A 142 17.90 -23.02 -5.80
N LYS A 143 17.58 -22.23 -4.77
CA LYS A 143 16.20 -21.83 -4.48
C LYS A 143 15.63 -20.94 -5.58
N ILE A 144 16.40 -19.97 -6.06
CA ILE A 144 16.01 -19.11 -7.18
C ILE A 144 15.85 -19.95 -8.45
N ALA A 145 16.82 -20.79 -8.80
CA ALA A 145 16.75 -21.63 -10.00
C ALA A 145 15.51 -22.53 -10.01
N GLN A 146 15.23 -23.23 -8.90
CA GLN A 146 14.17 -24.23 -8.84
C GLN A 146 12.78 -23.65 -8.61
N SER A 147 12.66 -22.61 -7.78
CA SER A 147 11.36 -22.09 -7.33
C SER A 147 10.89 -20.84 -8.09
N TYR A 148 11.82 -20.02 -8.60
CA TYR A 148 11.48 -18.67 -9.08
C TYR A 148 12.02 -18.32 -10.46
N GLY A 149 13.03 -19.03 -10.97
CA GLY A 149 13.67 -18.73 -12.25
C GLY A 149 12.67 -18.75 -13.42
N ASN A 150 11.81 -19.77 -13.48
CA ASN A 150 10.78 -19.84 -14.51
C ASN A 150 9.75 -18.72 -14.38
N GLN A 151 9.34 -18.38 -13.15
CA GLN A 151 8.40 -17.27 -12.91
C GLN A 151 8.96 -15.93 -13.43
N ILE A 152 10.25 -15.67 -13.19
CA ILE A 152 10.94 -14.46 -13.67
C ILE A 152 10.98 -14.45 -15.21
N LEU A 153 11.42 -15.56 -15.82
CA LEU A 153 11.52 -15.67 -17.29
C LEU A 153 10.15 -15.58 -17.98
N ASP A 154 9.13 -16.17 -17.37
CA ASP A 154 7.75 -16.12 -17.86
C ASP A 154 7.18 -14.70 -17.79
N ALA A 155 7.46 -13.95 -16.71
CA ALA A 155 7.04 -12.56 -16.59
C ALA A 155 7.68 -11.65 -17.66
N TYR A 156 8.98 -11.82 -17.94
CA TYR A 156 9.63 -11.12 -19.05
C TYR A 156 9.00 -11.49 -20.40
N ARG A 157 8.76 -12.79 -20.65
CA ARG A 157 8.12 -13.25 -21.89
C ARG A 157 6.73 -12.63 -22.04
N ASP A 158 5.95 -12.60 -20.97
CA ASP A 158 4.59 -12.05 -20.98
C ASP A 158 4.59 -10.53 -21.20
N ALA A 159 5.66 -9.83 -20.80
CA ALA A 159 5.89 -8.41 -21.12
C ALA A 159 6.41 -8.17 -22.57
N GLY A 160 6.63 -9.24 -23.35
CA GLY A 160 7.02 -9.16 -24.76
C GLY A 160 8.51 -9.27 -25.05
N PHE A 161 9.32 -9.57 -24.04
CA PHE A 161 10.75 -9.83 -24.22
C PHE A 161 10.97 -11.16 -24.97
N PRO A 162 12.06 -11.29 -25.75
CA PRO A 162 12.44 -12.56 -26.35
C PRO A 162 12.80 -13.59 -25.26
N ARG A 163 12.98 -14.84 -25.66
CA ARG A 163 13.35 -15.91 -24.72
C ARG A 163 14.69 -15.60 -24.06
N LEU A 164 14.65 -15.30 -22.77
CA LEU A 164 15.82 -15.12 -21.92
C LEU A 164 16.25 -16.44 -21.27
N ALA A 165 17.51 -16.54 -20.90
CA ALA A 165 18.05 -17.60 -20.05
C ALA A 165 18.60 -17.01 -18.77
N PHE A 166 18.35 -17.64 -17.63
CA PHE A 166 18.77 -17.12 -16.33
C PHE A 166 20.13 -17.68 -15.93
N ARG A 167 21.07 -16.81 -15.55
CA ARG A 167 22.39 -17.19 -15.03
C ARG A 167 22.62 -16.51 -13.68
N MET A 168 23.25 -17.23 -12.77
CA MET A 168 23.56 -16.73 -11.44
C MET A 168 25.01 -17.01 -11.11
N ASN A 169 25.72 -15.98 -10.67
CA ASN A 169 27.09 -16.12 -10.18
C ASN A 169 27.11 -16.00 -8.66
N ILE A 170 27.87 -16.87 -8.01
CA ILE A 170 28.10 -16.76 -6.57
C ILE A 170 29.20 -15.72 -6.35
N LEU A 171 28.92 -14.72 -5.51
CA LEU A 171 29.90 -13.69 -5.13
C LEU A 171 31.12 -14.31 -4.46
N ALA A 172 32.27 -13.65 -4.56
CA ALA A 172 33.48 -14.13 -3.92
C ALA A 172 33.29 -14.20 -2.39
N GLN A 173 34.03 -15.11 -1.73
CA GLN A 173 33.87 -15.36 -0.30
C GLN A 173 34.12 -14.09 0.55
N GLU A 174 35.00 -13.19 0.11
CA GLU A 174 35.28 -11.90 0.76
C GLU A 174 34.08 -10.93 0.68
N GLU A 175 33.42 -10.84 -0.48
CA GLU A 175 32.21 -10.03 -0.69
C GLU A 175 31.01 -10.61 0.07
N THR A 176 30.95 -11.94 0.15
CA THR A 176 29.93 -12.69 0.88
C THR A 176 30.07 -12.48 2.40
N GLU A 177 31.28 -12.52 2.95
CA GLU A 177 31.52 -12.27 4.37
C GLU A 177 31.33 -10.79 4.73
N ALA A 178 31.70 -9.85 3.86
CA ALA A 178 31.40 -8.43 4.04
C ALA A 178 29.88 -8.17 4.04
N TYR A 179 29.13 -8.84 3.14
CA TYR A 179 27.67 -8.76 3.11
C TYR A 179 27.03 -9.44 4.32
N LYS A 180 27.48 -10.62 4.74
CA LYS A 180 27.00 -11.27 5.98
C LYS A 180 27.29 -10.42 7.21
N ALA A 181 28.46 -9.80 7.29
CA ALA A 181 28.81 -8.89 8.37
C ALA A 181 27.93 -7.64 8.34
N PHE A 182 27.63 -7.10 7.16
CA PHE A 182 26.72 -5.97 6.98
C PHE A 182 25.26 -6.32 7.30
N ALA A 183 24.76 -7.46 6.82
CA ALA A 183 23.41 -7.96 7.08
C ALA A 183 23.23 -8.29 8.57
N LYS A 184 24.23 -8.93 9.19
CA LYS A 184 24.25 -9.18 10.62
C LYS A 184 24.34 -7.89 11.42
N ALA A 185 25.17 -6.93 11.01
CA ALA A 185 25.25 -5.62 11.66
C ALA A 185 23.92 -4.85 11.52
N LYS A 186 23.23 -4.98 10.39
CA LYS A 186 21.93 -4.36 10.13
C LYS A 186 20.81 -5.04 10.93
N GLU A 187 20.81 -6.36 11.03
CA GLU A 187 19.90 -7.11 11.92
C GLU A 187 20.17 -6.81 13.39
N GLU A 188 21.44 -6.73 13.81
CA GLU A 188 21.85 -6.34 15.15
C GLU A 188 21.48 -4.87 15.41
N GLU A 189 21.62 -3.97 14.43
CA GLU A 189 21.18 -2.57 14.50
C GLU A 189 19.65 -2.44 14.58
N ASP A 190 18.91 -3.18 13.76
CA ASP A 190 17.44 -3.17 13.78
C ASP A 190 16.90 -3.85 15.04
N ALA A 191 17.55 -4.91 15.52
CA ALA A 191 17.26 -5.54 16.81
C ALA A 191 17.63 -4.63 17.98
N MET A 192 18.75 -3.90 17.91
CA MET A 192 19.13 -2.89 18.89
C MET A 192 18.15 -1.73 18.88
N LYS A 193 17.70 -1.23 17.73
CA LYS A 193 16.66 -0.21 17.61
C LYS A 193 15.31 -0.69 18.10
N ALA A 194 14.96 -1.96 17.86
CA ALA A 194 13.74 -2.57 18.37
C ALA A 194 13.81 -2.76 19.89
N GLN A 195 14.95 -3.22 20.42
CA GLN A 195 15.19 -3.33 21.86
C GLN A 195 15.25 -1.95 22.51
N GLU A 196 15.90 -0.97 21.90
CA GLU A 196 15.95 0.41 22.36
C GLU A 196 14.56 1.04 22.31
N ALA A 197 13.74 0.76 21.29
CA ALA A 197 12.34 1.18 21.25
C ALA A 197 11.51 0.52 22.37
N VAL A 198 11.73 -0.76 22.67
CA VAL A 198 11.08 -1.48 23.79
C VAL A 198 11.58 -0.97 25.14
N LEU A 199 12.87 -0.65 25.28
CA LEU A 199 13.50 -0.18 26.51
C LEU A 199 13.20 1.30 26.75
N VAL A 200 13.02 2.09 25.69
CA VAL A 200 12.45 3.44 25.73
C VAL A 200 10.95 3.37 26.06
N MET A 201 10.20 2.39 25.57
CA MET A 201 8.82 2.13 25.99
C MET A 201 8.73 1.71 27.46
N GLN A 202 9.62 0.82 27.94
CA GLN A 202 9.68 0.38 29.33
C GLN A 202 10.16 1.49 30.25
N LYS A 203 11.20 2.24 29.88
CA LYS A 203 11.63 3.44 30.62
C LYS A 203 10.54 4.50 30.63
N ARG A 204 9.76 4.67 29.55
CA ARG A 204 8.56 5.55 29.53
C ARG A 204 7.42 5.01 30.41
N GLN A 205 7.34 3.70 30.64
CA GLN A 205 6.38 3.09 31.57
C GLN A 205 6.85 3.15 33.03
N GLU A 206 8.16 3.07 33.30
CA GLU A 206 8.75 3.15 34.64
C GLU A 206 8.97 4.60 35.10
N SER A 207 9.24 5.54 34.19
CA SER A 207 9.23 6.98 34.49
C SER A 207 7.82 7.57 34.56
N ALA A 208 6.78 6.79 34.23
CA ALA A 208 5.40 7.15 34.50
C ALA A 208 4.92 6.80 35.92
N SER A 209 5.74 6.13 36.75
CA SER A 209 5.35 5.70 38.09
C SER A 209 6.01 6.42 39.28
N ASN A 210 6.95 7.36 39.07
CA ASN A 210 7.54 8.15 40.17
C ASN A 210 7.72 9.64 39.79
N ASP A 211 6.82 10.47 40.32
CA ASP A 211 6.80 11.95 40.45
C ASP A 211 7.06 12.78 39.15
N VAL A 212 6.17 13.66 38.70
CA VAL A 212 5.55 14.78 39.42
C VAL A 212 4.17 15.08 38.81
N GLN A 213 3.24 15.51 39.67
CA GLN A 213 1.98 16.18 39.34
C GLN A 213 2.11 17.22 38.22
N ALA A 214 1.91 16.80 36.97
CA ALA A 214 1.32 17.66 35.95
C ALA A 214 -0.17 17.34 35.96
N ALA A 215 -0.98 18.33 36.33
CA ALA A 215 -2.43 18.22 36.31
C ALA A 215 -2.85 17.53 35.01
N ALA A 216 -3.46 16.34 35.14
CA ALA A 216 -4.08 15.67 34.01
C ALA A 216 -5.03 16.70 33.37
N LEU A 217 -4.67 17.20 32.20
CA LEU A 217 -5.53 18.02 31.37
C LEU A 217 -6.73 17.14 31.04
N THR A 218 -7.74 17.27 31.88
CA THR A 218 -9.01 16.55 31.80
C THR A 218 -9.84 17.30 30.79
N GLY A 219 -9.59 17.03 29.51
CA GLY A 219 -10.26 17.63 28.38
C GLY A 219 -9.75 17.06 27.06
N PRO A 220 -10.53 17.22 25.97
CA PRO A 220 -10.08 16.83 24.64
C PRO A 220 -8.79 17.57 24.29
N PHE A 221 -7.89 16.89 23.59
CA PHE A 221 -6.61 17.47 23.16
C PHE A 221 -6.85 18.79 22.40
N GLN A 222 -6.12 19.84 22.77
CA GLN A 222 -6.19 21.13 22.11
C GLN A 222 -4.83 21.82 22.13
N ILE A 223 -4.37 22.26 20.96
CA ILE A 223 -3.23 23.17 20.82
C ILE A 223 -3.69 24.37 19.98
N GLY A 224 -3.36 25.57 20.45
CA GLY A 224 -3.82 26.81 19.84
C GLY A 224 -5.23 27.21 20.28
N TYR A 225 -5.89 28.03 19.47
CA TYR A 225 -7.23 28.51 19.74
C TYR A 225 -8.27 27.45 19.42
N LYS A 226 -9.35 27.43 20.20
CA LYS A 226 -10.52 26.60 19.91
C LYS A 226 -11.09 26.98 18.53
N ILE A 227 -11.10 26.02 17.62
CA ILE A 227 -11.81 26.14 16.34
C ILE A 227 -13.31 26.06 16.63
N LYS A 228 -14.11 26.99 16.08
CA LYS A 228 -15.55 27.01 16.38
C LYS A 228 -16.25 25.81 15.74
N ASP A 229 -17.31 25.33 16.37
CA ASP A 229 -18.05 24.16 15.87
C ASP A 229 -18.78 24.44 14.55
N ASP A 230 -19.21 25.69 14.35
CA ASP A 230 -19.88 26.21 13.15
C ASP A 230 -18.93 26.66 12.03
N GLU A 231 -17.61 26.67 12.27
CA GLU A 231 -16.62 27.04 11.26
C GLU A 231 -16.63 26.03 10.10
N GLU A 232 -16.70 26.56 8.88
CA GLU A 232 -16.75 25.78 7.64
C GLU A 232 -15.55 24.83 7.55
N VAL A 233 -15.86 23.55 7.27
CA VAL A 233 -14.86 22.48 7.16
C VAL A 233 -14.76 22.06 5.71
N LYS A 234 -13.58 22.26 5.12
CA LYS A 234 -13.28 21.83 3.77
C LYS A 234 -12.90 20.34 3.77
N ARG A 235 -13.38 19.58 2.78
CA ARG A 235 -12.98 18.18 2.59
C ARG A 235 -11.58 18.12 1.99
N LEU A 236 -10.81 17.11 2.37
CA LEU A 236 -9.44 16.96 1.88
C LEU A 236 -9.39 16.73 0.36
N GLY A 237 -10.37 16.05 -0.21
CA GLY A 237 -10.47 15.82 -1.66
C GLY A 237 -10.74 17.07 -2.51
N ASP A 238 -11.15 18.18 -1.88
CA ASP A 238 -11.50 19.44 -2.56
C ASP A 238 -10.36 20.48 -2.48
N ILE A 239 -9.17 20.08 -2.03
CA ILE A 239 -7.98 20.95 -1.90
C ILE A 239 -7.03 20.65 -3.07
N TYR A 240 -6.94 21.60 -4.01
CA TYR A 240 -6.12 21.46 -5.22
C TYR A 240 -4.93 22.42 -5.28
N ASP A 241 -5.01 23.54 -4.56
CA ASP A 241 -4.04 24.64 -4.61
C ASP A 241 -3.65 25.10 -3.19
N GLU A 242 -2.68 26.00 -3.11
CA GLU A 242 -2.32 26.68 -1.87
C GLU A 242 -3.46 27.55 -1.36
N GLU A 243 -3.73 27.48 -0.05
CA GLU A 243 -4.79 28.24 0.59
C GLU A 243 -4.29 28.89 1.87
N ARG A 244 -4.58 30.18 2.04
CA ARG A 244 -4.03 30.97 3.15
C ARG A 244 -4.53 30.51 4.52
N ARG A 245 -5.80 30.12 4.62
CA ARG A 245 -6.40 29.68 5.89
C ARG A 245 -7.65 28.87 5.62
N ILE A 246 -7.58 27.59 5.92
CA ILE A 246 -8.73 26.69 5.87
C ILE A 246 -8.78 25.83 7.14
N THR A 247 -9.94 25.22 7.33
CA THR A 247 -10.19 24.30 8.43
C THR A 247 -10.60 22.96 7.85
N ILE A 248 -9.93 21.89 8.29
CA ILE A 248 -10.11 20.52 7.81
C ILE A 248 -10.33 19.59 9.00
N GLN A 249 -10.90 18.41 8.74
CA GLN A 249 -11.08 17.37 9.74
C GLN A 249 -10.51 16.05 9.23
N GLY A 250 -10.02 15.20 10.12
CA GLY A 250 -9.58 13.88 9.72
C GLY A 250 -9.11 12.99 10.85
N TYR A 251 -9.01 11.71 10.51
CA TYR A 251 -8.45 10.63 11.32
C TYR A 251 -6.93 10.61 11.21
N ILE A 252 -6.24 10.60 12.35
CA ILE A 252 -4.78 10.50 12.40
C ILE A 252 -4.34 9.04 12.24
N PHE A 253 -3.59 8.76 11.16
CA PHE A 253 -3.06 7.41 10.89
C PHE A 253 -1.54 7.30 11.03
N ALA A 254 -0.82 8.43 11.13
CA ALA A 254 0.61 8.49 11.42
C ALA A 254 0.94 9.79 12.18
N THR A 255 1.86 9.73 13.14
CA THR A 255 2.35 10.88 13.93
C THR A 255 3.86 10.72 14.16
N GLU A 256 4.59 11.82 14.09
CA GLU A 256 6.04 11.90 14.27
C GLU A 256 6.39 13.24 14.90
N ILE A 257 7.29 13.22 15.89
CA ILE A 257 7.80 14.43 16.56
C ILE A 257 9.31 14.45 16.39
N ARG A 258 9.84 15.55 15.87
CA ARG A 258 11.29 15.76 15.68
C ARG A 258 11.73 17.02 16.40
N GLU A 259 12.82 16.94 17.16
CA GLU A 259 13.49 18.12 17.69
C GLU A 259 14.42 18.73 16.63
N LEU A 260 14.34 20.05 16.47
CA LEU A 260 15.18 20.81 15.54
C LEU A 260 16.44 21.31 16.24
N ARG A 261 17.47 21.59 15.45
CA ARG A 261 18.73 22.21 15.96
C ARG A 261 18.50 23.55 16.67
N SER A 262 17.37 24.21 16.42
CA SER A 262 16.97 25.46 17.08
C SER A 262 16.39 25.26 18.49
N GLY A 263 16.21 24.01 18.94
CA GLY A 263 15.54 23.67 20.20
C GLY A 263 14.01 23.64 20.11
N ARG A 264 13.41 24.02 18.97
CA ARG A 264 11.96 23.88 18.73
C ARG A 264 11.63 22.46 18.28
N SER A 265 10.44 21.99 18.61
CA SER A 265 9.92 20.70 18.14
C SER A 265 9.04 20.90 16.90
N LEU A 266 9.14 19.99 15.95
CA LEU A 266 8.25 19.87 14.81
C LEU A 266 7.37 18.64 15.01
N LEU A 267 6.07 18.87 15.15
CA LEU A 267 5.05 17.85 15.04
C LEU A 267 4.69 17.68 13.57
N GLN A 268 4.73 16.44 13.08
CA GLN A 268 4.27 16.06 11.76
C GLN A 268 3.32 14.87 11.89
N PHE A 269 2.11 14.99 11.35
CA PHE A 269 1.15 13.89 11.36
C PHE A 269 0.40 13.83 10.04
N LYS A 270 -0.15 12.66 9.72
CA LYS A 270 -0.94 12.43 8.51
C LYS A 270 -2.39 12.18 8.89
N ILE A 271 -3.29 12.89 8.22
CA ILE A 271 -4.73 12.74 8.41
C ILE A 271 -5.44 12.32 7.13
N THR A 272 -6.55 11.63 7.29
CA THR A 272 -7.50 11.31 6.21
C THR A 272 -8.93 11.55 6.67
N ASP A 273 -9.76 12.11 5.80
CA ASP A 273 -11.22 12.14 5.96
C ASP A 273 -11.91 11.05 5.12
N TYR A 274 -11.11 10.10 4.60
CA TYR A 274 -11.46 9.05 3.63
C TYR A 274 -11.80 9.54 2.21
N THR A 275 -11.71 10.84 1.95
CA THR A 275 -11.88 11.43 0.61
C THR A 275 -10.52 11.72 -0.02
N SER A 276 -9.55 12.13 0.81
CA SER A 276 -8.14 12.20 0.49
C SER A 276 -7.31 12.10 1.79
N SER A 277 -6.00 12.35 1.71
CA SER A 277 -5.10 12.42 2.86
C SER A 277 -4.17 13.62 2.73
N MET A 278 -3.72 14.17 3.86
CA MET A 278 -2.82 15.33 3.87
C MET A 278 -1.81 15.24 5.02
N ILE A 279 -0.60 15.75 4.77
CA ILE A 279 0.43 15.91 5.80
C ILE A 279 0.20 17.25 6.51
N ILE A 280 0.17 17.20 7.84
CA ILE A 280 0.04 18.36 8.71
C ILE A 280 1.34 18.55 9.47
N LYS A 281 1.85 19.78 9.50
CA LYS A 281 3.05 20.19 10.23
C LYS A 281 2.74 21.31 11.20
N MET A 282 3.30 21.25 12.40
CA MET A 282 3.22 22.32 13.40
C MET A 282 4.55 22.47 14.13
N PHE A 283 5.08 23.69 14.14
CA PHE A 283 6.25 24.02 14.95
C PHE A 283 5.80 24.46 16.35
N SER A 284 6.41 23.92 17.40
CA SER A 284 6.15 24.36 18.77
C SER A 284 6.49 25.84 18.93
N ARG A 285 5.67 26.59 19.66
CA ARG A 285 5.98 28.00 20.00
C ARG A 285 6.83 28.08 21.26
N ASP A 286 6.62 27.14 22.18
CA ASP A 286 7.28 27.02 23.47
C ASP A 286 7.46 25.54 23.85
N ASN A 287 7.98 25.28 25.05
CA ASN A 287 8.18 23.94 25.58
C ASN A 287 6.86 23.26 25.97
N ASP A 288 5.80 24.03 26.24
CA ASP A 288 4.49 23.49 26.63
C ASP A 288 3.80 22.87 25.40
N ASP A 289 3.81 23.56 24.25
CA ASP A 289 3.38 23.01 22.96
C ASP A 289 4.15 21.71 22.64
N ALA A 290 5.47 21.68 22.87
CA ALA A 290 6.31 20.50 22.62
C ALA A 290 5.94 19.31 23.51
N ALA A 291 5.63 19.57 24.78
CA ALA A 291 5.11 18.55 25.70
C ALA A 291 3.72 18.06 25.26
N MET A 292 2.86 18.98 24.81
CA MET A 292 1.52 18.63 24.31
C MET A 292 1.58 17.74 23.08
N PHE A 293 2.55 17.92 22.16
CA PHE A 293 2.66 17.08 20.97
C PHE A 293 2.65 15.56 21.26
N GLN A 294 3.20 15.13 22.39
CA GLN A 294 3.22 13.72 22.81
C GLN A 294 1.82 13.14 23.08
N ASN A 295 0.83 14.01 23.33
CA ASN A 295 -0.55 13.61 23.56
C ASN A 295 -1.34 13.41 22.26
N LEU A 296 -0.81 13.85 21.11
CA LEU A 296 -1.44 13.62 19.80
C LEU A 296 -1.09 12.21 19.28
N LYS A 297 -2.07 11.31 19.31
CA LYS A 297 -1.87 9.88 19.00
C LYS A 297 -2.61 9.44 17.74
N LYS A 298 -2.05 8.42 17.08
CA LYS A 298 -2.75 7.65 16.04
C LYS A 298 -4.08 7.13 16.61
N GLY A 299 -5.15 7.23 15.82
CA GLY A 299 -6.50 6.84 16.26
C GLY A 299 -7.42 8.01 16.58
N MET A 300 -6.85 9.19 16.87
CA MET A 300 -7.64 10.39 17.20
C MET A 300 -8.22 11.02 15.95
N TRP A 301 -9.39 11.64 16.12
CA TRP A 301 -9.97 12.54 15.13
C TRP A 301 -9.70 13.97 15.54
N VAL A 302 -9.29 14.79 14.57
CA VAL A 302 -8.94 16.18 14.82
C VAL A 302 -9.61 17.11 13.83
N LYS A 303 -9.92 18.33 14.29
CA LYS A 303 -10.18 19.52 13.49
C LYS A 303 -8.89 20.35 13.50
N VAL A 304 -8.37 20.67 12.32
CA VAL A 304 -7.11 21.39 12.15
C VAL A 304 -7.38 22.66 11.35
N ARG A 305 -6.83 23.78 11.80
CA ARG A 305 -6.88 25.05 11.08
C ARG A 305 -5.48 25.52 10.77
N GLY A 306 -5.25 25.92 9.52
CA GLY A 306 -3.94 26.33 9.06
C GLY A 306 -3.91 26.78 7.61
N SER A 307 -2.71 27.06 7.11
CA SER A 307 -2.48 27.41 5.71
C SER A 307 -1.98 26.18 4.94
N VAL A 308 -2.53 25.92 3.76
CA VAL A 308 -2.02 24.92 2.82
C VAL A 308 -0.95 25.56 1.95
N GLN A 309 0.21 24.92 1.87
CA GLN A 309 1.40 25.41 1.17
C GLN A 309 2.07 24.24 0.43
N ASN A 310 2.71 24.50 -0.71
CA ASN A 310 3.55 23.51 -1.37
C ASN A 310 4.86 23.33 -0.60
N ASP A 311 5.13 22.11 -0.13
CA ASP A 311 6.40 21.76 0.49
C ASP A 311 7.33 21.16 -0.55
N THR A 312 8.41 21.88 -0.87
CA THR A 312 9.35 21.48 -1.93
C THR A 312 10.20 20.26 -1.58
N PHE A 313 10.34 19.91 -0.29
CA PHE A 313 11.05 18.73 0.15
C PHE A 313 10.18 17.48 0.01
N VAL A 314 8.92 17.57 0.42
CA VAL A 314 7.93 16.49 0.27
C VAL A 314 7.38 16.40 -1.16
N ARG A 315 7.46 17.51 -1.91
CA ARG A 315 6.88 17.72 -3.26
C ARG A 315 5.36 17.51 -3.29
N ASP A 316 4.67 18.01 -2.27
CA ASP A 316 3.23 17.86 -2.11
C ASP A 316 2.64 19.05 -1.34
N LEU A 317 1.32 19.25 -1.43
CA LEU A 317 0.60 20.21 -0.60
C LEU A 317 0.54 19.71 0.85
N ILE A 318 1.01 20.53 1.77
CA ILE A 318 0.94 20.26 3.21
C ILE A 318 0.25 21.40 3.92
N MET A 319 -0.36 21.11 5.07
CA MET A 319 -0.91 22.15 5.94
C MET A 319 0.09 22.51 7.03
N MET A 320 0.42 23.79 7.12
CA MET A 320 1.04 24.39 8.29
C MET A 320 -0.05 24.75 9.31
N ALA A 321 -0.21 23.90 10.32
CA ALA A 321 -1.25 24.05 11.33
C ALA A 321 -0.93 25.18 12.32
N GLN A 322 -1.98 25.91 12.67
CA GLN A 322 -1.99 26.94 13.72
C GLN A 322 -2.77 26.46 14.95
N ASP A 323 -3.87 25.74 14.71
CA ASP A 323 -4.76 25.23 15.74
C ASP A 323 -5.12 23.77 15.46
N ILE A 324 -5.13 22.95 16.50
CA ILE A 324 -5.50 21.54 16.46
C ILE A 324 -6.44 21.27 17.64
N ASN A 325 -7.65 20.80 17.34
CA ASN A 325 -8.63 20.39 18.34
C ASN A 325 -9.01 18.93 18.11
N GLU A 326 -8.96 18.09 19.14
CA GLU A 326 -9.57 16.78 19.11
C GLU A 326 -11.09 16.93 19.00
N ILE A 327 -11.67 16.09 18.14
CA ILE A 327 -13.10 16.00 17.92
C ILE A 327 -13.54 14.55 18.05
N ALA A 328 -14.78 14.35 18.50
CA ALA A 328 -15.38 13.03 18.42
C ALA A 328 -15.64 12.69 16.94
N PRO A 329 -15.30 11.48 16.47
CA PRO A 329 -15.66 11.05 15.13
C PRO A 329 -17.18 11.01 14.97
N LYS A 330 -17.68 11.51 13.84
CA LYS A 330 -19.05 11.25 13.41
C LYS A 330 -19.11 9.83 12.82
N VAL A 331 -19.19 8.84 13.69
CA VAL A 331 -19.41 7.45 13.30
C VAL A 331 -20.87 7.20 12.96
N ARG A 332 -21.14 6.27 12.03
CA ARG A 332 -22.50 5.81 11.75
C ARG A 332 -23.10 5.21 13.02
N GLN A 333 -24.31 5.61 13.35
CA GLN A 333 -25.06 5.09 14.50
C GLN A 333 -26.24 4.23 14.04
N ASP A 334 -26.46 3.12 14.76
CA ASP A 334 -27.70 2.35 14.69
C ASP A 334 -28.67 2.88 15.77
N LYS A 335 -29.73 3.56 15.34
CA LYS A 335 -30.74 4.17 16.23
C LYS A 335 -32.02 3.33 16.34
N ALA A 336 -32.07 2.14 15.76
CA ALA A 336 -33.25 1.29 15.84
C ALA A 336 -33.45 0.78 17.29
N GLU A 337 -34.69 0.68 17.74
CA GLU A 337 -35.02 0.06 19.04
C GLU A 337 -34.75 -1.45 19.01
N GLU A 338 -35.17 -2.11 17.93
CA GLU A 338 -34.85 -3.51 17.67
C GLU A 338 -33.57 -3.63 16.83
N LYS A 339 -32.55 -4.26 17.42
CA LYS A 339 -31.23 -4.39 16.81
C LYS A 339 -31.17 -5.54 15.81
N ARG A 340 -30.62 -5.26 14.63
CA ARG A 340 -30.33 -6.24 13.58
C ARG A 340 -29.31 -7.28 14.04
N VAL A 341 -29.32 -8.44 13.39
CA VAL A 341 -28.22 -9.41 13.39
C VAL A 341 -27.77 -9.59 11.94
N GLU A 342 -26.49 -9.39 11.67
CA GLU A 342 -25.90 -9.71 10.37
C GLU A 342 -25.66 -11.22 10.27
N LEU A 343 -26.11 -11.82 9.17
CA LEU A 343 -26.07 -13.27 8.94
C LEU A 343 -25.19 -13.69 7.76
N HIS A 344 -24.75 -12.74 6.94
CA HIS A 344 -23.83 -12.98 5.82
C HIS A 344 -22.77 -11.89 5.83
N LEU A 345 -21.54 -12.25 6.18
CA LEU A 345 -20.44 -11.30 6.36
C LEU A 345 -19.09 -11.94 6.09
N HIS A 346 -18.28 -11.24 5.31
CA HIS A 346 -16.92 -11.67 4.95
C HIS A 346 -15.91 -10.84 5.73
N SER A 347 -14.85 -11.49 6.15
CA SER A 347 -13.68 -10.88 6.76
C SER A 347 -12.52 -10.88 5.77
N ASN A 348 -11.41 -10.23 6.11
CA ASN A 348 -10.17 -10.23 5.33
C ASN A 348 -9.54 -11.61 5.07
N MET A 349 -10.09 -12.71 5.63
CA MET A 349 -9.72 -14.07 5.25
C MET A 349 -10.50 -14.60 4.04
N SER A 350 -11.56 -13.91 3.60
CA SER A 350 -12.14 -14.10 2.28
C SER A 350 -11.18 -13.53 1.23
N GLN A 351 -10.44 -14.42 0.60
CA GLN A 351 -9.26 -14.09 -0.20
C GLN A 351 -9.58 -13.07 -1.30
N MET A 352 -8.95 -11.89 -1.22
CA MET A 352 -9.09 -10.77 -2.16
C MET A 352 -10.52 -10.21 -2.29
N ASP A 353 -11.42 -10.52 -1.36
CA ASP A 353 -12.84 -10.15 -1.45
C ASP A 353 -13.27 -9.15 -0.37
N ALA A 354 -12.76 -9.29 0.86
CA ALA A 354 -13.07 -8.38 1.96
C ALA A 354 -11.81 -7.79 2.60
N THR A 355 -11.94 -6.58 3.15
CA THR A 355 -10.80 -5.80 3.64
C THR A 355 -10.73 -5.70 5.17
N ASN A 356 -11.87 -5.79 5.85
CA ASN A 356 -11.95 -5.59 7.29
C ASN A 356 -11.68 -6.88 8.06
N SER A 357 -10.99 -6.78 9.19
CA SER A 357 -10.83 -7.91 10.10
C SER A 357 -12.16 -8.26 10.77
N ILE A 358 -12.33 -9.53 11.19
CA ILE A 358 -13.51 -9.91 11.97
C ILE A 358 -13.54 -9.21 13.34
N SER A 359 -12.37 -8.85 13.89
CA SER A 359 -12.29 -8.05 15.12
C SER A 359 -12.94 -6.67 14.98
N ASP A 360 -12.69 -5.97 13.86
CA ASP A 360 -13.26 -4.65 13.60
C ASP A 360 -14.78 -4.73 13.43
N LEU A 361 -15.25 -5.74 12.69
CA LEU A 361 -16.67 -5.96 12.41
C LEU A 361 -17.44 -6.34 13.68
N ALA A 362 -16.87 -7.23 14.50
CA ALA A 362 -17.46 -7.61 15.79
C ALA A 362 -17.52 -6.41 16.76
N LYS A 363 -16.48 -5.57 16.79
CA LYS A 363 -16.49 -4.33 17.58
C LYS A 363 -17.59 -3.38 17.09
N GLN A 364 -17.71 -3.16 15.78
CA GLN A 364 -18.72 -2.29 15.20
C GLN A 364 -20.14 -2.77 15.49
N ALA A 365 -20.39 -4.08 15.40
CA ALA A 365 -21.68 -4.67 15.74
C ALA A 365 -22.00 -4.51 17.24
N ALA A 366 -21.01 -4.65 18.12
CA ALA A 366 -21.17 -4.37 19.55
C ALA A 366 -21.47 -2.89 19.82
N ASP A 367 -20.75 -1.96 19.16
CA ASP A 367 -20.99 -0.51 19.25
C ASP A 367 -22.40 -0.13 18.76
N TRP A 368 -22.96 -0.87 17.79
CA TRP A 368 -24.35 -0.73 17.35
C TRP A 368 -25.38 -1.45 18.23
N GLY A 369 -24.94 -2.20 19.25
CA GLY A 369 -25.79 -2.95 20.16
C GLY A 369 -26.38 -4.23 19.56
N HIS A 370 -25.81 -4.76 18.48
CA HIS A 370 -26.26 -6.02 17.86
C HIS A 370 -26.02 -7.18 18.83
N LYS A 371 -27.00 -8.08 18.96
CA LYS A 371 -26.92 -9.21 19.90
C LYS A 371 -25.98 -10.32 19.41
N ALA A 372 -25.81 -10.42 18.10
CA ALA A 372 -24.99 -11.42 17.45
C ALA A 372 -24.50 -10.91 16.09
N ILE A 373 -23.47 -11.55 15.56
CA ILE A 373 -22.93 -11.31 14.21
C ILE A 373 -22.42 -12.64 13.64
N ALA A 374 -22.76 -12.92 12.39
CA ALA A 374 -22.22 -14.08 11.68
C ALA A 374 -20.89 -13.78 11.00
N LEU A 375 -20.07 -14.81 10.87
CA LEU A 375 -18.90 -14.86 10.02
C LEU A 375 -19.15 -15.96 8.99
N THR A 376 -19.07 -15.63 7.70
CA THR A 376 -19.34 -16.55 6.59
C THR A 376 -18.31 -16.35 5.48
N ASP A 377 -17.02 -16.53 5.79
CA ASP A 377 -15.96 -16.38 4.78
C ASP A 377 -16.11 -17.38 3.63
N HIS A 378 -15.63 -16.97 2.45
CA HIS A 378 -15.60 -17.82 1.26
C HIS A 378 -14.71 -19.05 1.45
N ALA A 379 -15.32 -20.23 1.31
CA ALA A 379 -14.65 -21.52 1.24
C ALA A 379 -13.64 -21.80 2.36
N GLY A 380 -13.78 -21.13 3.52
CA GLY A 380 -12.79 -21.16 4.58
C GLY A 380 -13.34 -20.74 5.95
N ALA A 381 -12.62 -21.14 6.99
CA ALA A 381 -12.93 -20.84 8.39
C ALA A 381 -11.71 -20.24 9.12
N GLN A 382 -10.79 -19.63 8.38
CA GLN A 382 -9.49 -19.16 8.89
C GLN A 382 -9.66 -18.06 9.96
N SER A 383 -10.71 -17.25 9.86
CA SER A 383 -11.04 -16.20 10.85
C SER A 383 -11.65 -16.71 12.15
N PHE A 384 -11.94 -18.01 12.31
CA PHE A 384 -12.64 -18.53 13.50
C PHE A 384 -11.90 -18.27 14.83
N PRO A 385 -10.56 -18.47 14.92
CA PRO A 385 -9.82 -18.17 16.14
C PRO A 385 -9.89 -16.69 16.54
N GLU A 386 -9.75 -15.79 15.56
CA GLU A 386 -9.85 -14.34 15.79
C GLU A 386 -11.28 -13.94 16.19
N ALA A 387 -12.29 -14.48 15.47
CA ALA A 387 -13.69 -14.26 15.77
C ALA A 387 -14.05 -14.66 17.21
N TYR A 388 -13.55 -15.81 17.69
CA TYR A 388 -13.75 -16.24 19.08
C TYR A 388 -13.17 -15.24 20.09
N ALA A 389 -11.94 -14.78 19.87
CA ALA A 389 -11.32 -13.79 20.74
C ALA A 389 -12.08 -12.46 20.72
N ALA A 390 -12.49 -11.99 19.53
CA ALA A 390 -13.24 -10.75 19.35
C ALA A 390 -14.63 -10.80 19.99
N GLY A 391 -15.36 -11.91 19.84
CA GLY A 391 -16.66 -12.13 20.47
C GLY A 391 -16.57 -12.05 21.99
N LYS A 392 -15.57 -12.73 22.59
CA LYS A 392 -15.33 -12.69 24.03
C LYS A 392 -14.94 -11.28 24.52
N LYS A 393 -14.08 -10.59 23.79
CA LYS A 393 -13.61 -9.24 24.13
C LYS A 393 -14.72 -8.20 24.11
N ASN A 394 -15.59 -8.24 23.10
CA ASN A 394 -16.63 -7.23 22.89
C ASN A 394 -18.01 -7.64 23.44
N GLY A 395 -18.14 -8.83 24.02
CA GLY A 395 -19.40 -9.31 24.59
C GLY A 395 -20.50 -9.59 23.54
N ILE A 396 -20.12 -9.89 22.29
CA ILE A 396 -21.04 -10.19 21.20
C ILE A 396 -21.03 -11.68 20.85
N LYS A 397 -22.20 -12.25 20.56
CA LYS A 397 -22.32 -13.65 20.15
C LYS A 397 -21.87 -13.81 18.69
N MET A 398 -20.81 -14.56 18.47
CA MET A 398 -20.40 -14.97 17.11
C MET A 398 -21.24 -16.14 16.61
N ILE A 399 -21.66 -16.08 15.35
CA ILE A 399 -22.27 -17.20 14.62
C ILE A 399 -21.25 -17.67 13.58
N TYR A 400 -20.74 -18.88 13.76
CA TYR A 400 -19.70 -19.44 12.90
C TYR A 400 -20.34 -20.13 11.69
N GLY A 401 -20.14 -19.56 10.51
CA GLY A 401 -20.58 -20.10 9.24
C GLY A 401 -19.45 -20.11 8.22
N ILE A 402 -19.74 -20.71 7.06
CA ILE A 402 -18.87 -20.76 5.90
C ILE A 402 -19.77 -20.53 4.70
N GLU A 403 -19.38 -19.65 3.78
CA GLU A 403 -20.02 -19.60 2.48
C GLU A 403 -19.38 -20.65 1.57
N ALA A 404 -20.17 -21.66 1.20
CA ALA A 404 -19.72 -22.80 0.40
C ALA A 404 -20.22 -22.67 -1.04
N THR A 405 -19.37 -23.07 -2.00
CA THR A 405 -19.65 -23.06 -3.43
C THR A 405 -20.16 -24.40 -3.94
#